data_AF-A0A7D9J5N0-F1
#
_entry.id   AF-A0A7D9J5N0-F1
#
_cell.length_a   1.000
_cell.length_b   1.000
_cell.length_c   1.000
_cell.angle_alpha   90.00
_cell.angle_beta   90.00
_cell.angle_gamma   90.00
#
_symmetry.space_group_name_H-M   'P 1'
#
loop_
_entity.id
_entity.type
_entity.pdbx_description
1 polymer ?
#
loop_
_entity_poly.entity_id
_entity_poly.type
_entity_poly.pdbx_seq_one_letter_code
_entity_poly.pdbx_strand_id
1 'polypeptide(L)'
;MDRHIFNNLDNSEYAVLAPNKWQDNFNMFELEEIMRQRESKVFAEILNRLREGKHTKDDILKLKERLIKENSIQDPMDVPHLFIQNQKVNEFNERVHNAATGEKFSIKAIDSVIGANSAQLRDKILSQIPNDPRTTKQVASNLQLSVSERTEIALNVRTDDGMTNSADVGEKTRHENRHLYVQGIESTWTPIRPITTQFAVGRNQTAQVVRKQFPVRPAAAKTIHRSQGDTEQKIVVNLNTRRSIPHIHYVGLSRVTAIEGLFITGLCEDKIAVNPHVSAEMEHLRNERVLKLSVTPIYKTDQVSFKLCYLNARSLHKHIDDIRHDFNFANTDINIFSETR
;
A
#
# COMPACT_ATOMS: atom_id res chain seq x y z
N MET A 1 9.63 -9.55 -14.78
CA MET A 1 8.21 -9.67 -15.15
C MET A 1 7.81 -8.50 -16.05
N ASP A 2 8.48 -7.35 -15.96
CA ASP A 2 8.06 -6.11 -16.65
C ASP A 2 8.68 -5.87 -18.04
N ARG A 3 9.46 -6.83 -18.57
CA ARG A 3 10.17 -6.66 -19.85
C ARG A 3 9.21 -6.38 -21.02
N HIS A 4 7.99 -6.91 -20.97
CA HIS A 4 6.95 -6.72 -21.99
C HIS A 4 6.22 -5.38 -21.90
N ILE A 5 6.41 -4.62 -20.81
CA ILE A 5 5.82 -3.29 -20.66
C ILE A 5 6.62 -2.27 -21.48
N PHE A 6 7.96 -2.38 -21.43
CA PHE A 6 8.86 -1.37 -22.02
C PHE A 6 9.40 -1.73 -23.41
N ASN A 7 9.30 -3.00 -23.82
CA ASN A 7 9.86 -3.44 -25.11
C ASN A 7 8.75 -3.79 -26.10
N ASN A 8 8.93 -3.35 -27.34
CA ASN A 8 8.24 -3.91 -28.50
C ASN A 8 8.74 -5.34 -28.75
N LEU A 9 7.96 -6.16 -29.46
CA LEU A 9 8.42 -7.49 -29.88
C LEU A 9 9.66 -7.32 -30.79
N ASP A 10 10.81 -7.81 -30.31
CA ASP A 10 12.13 -7.67 -30.95
C ASP A 10 12.24 -8.33 -32.35
N ASN A 11 11.16 -8.90 -32.88
CA ASN A 11 11.12 -9.51 -34.19
C ASN A 11 9.76 -9.34 -34.88
N SER A 12 9.82 -9.17 -36.20
CA SER A 12 8.88 -9.66 -37.21
C SER A 12 7.80 -8.71 -37.74
N GLU A 13 7.39 -9.05 -38.97
CA GLU A 13 6.18 -8.64 -39.69
C GLU A 13 4.89 -8.65 -38.84
N TYR A 14 4.89 -9.31 -37.67
CA TYR A 14 3.77 -9.37 -36.73
C TYR A 14 3.77 -8.28 -35.66
N ALA A 15 4.78 -7.39 -35.60
CA ALA A 15 4.79 -6.25 -34.68
C ALA A 15 3.52 -5.38 -34.83
N VAL A 16 2.97 -5.28 -36.05
CA VAL A 16 1.70 -4.60 -36.34
C VAL A 16 0.51 -5.24 -35.61
N LEU A 17 0.55 -6.55 -35.35
CA LEU A 17 -0.53 -7.28 -34.67
C LEU A 17 -0.43 -7.22 -33.14
N ALA A 18 0.70 -6.78 -32.58
CA ALA A 18 0.94 -6.71 -31.15
C ALA A 18 1.59 -5.37 -30.74
N PRO A 19 0.90 -4.23 -30.99
CA PRO A 19 1.40 -2.92 -30.63
C PRO A 19 1.55 -2.76 -29.12
N ASN A 20 2.58 -2.05 -28.67
CA ASN A 20 2.78 -1.75 -27.27
C ASN A 20 1.77 -0.68 -26.82
N LYS A 21 0.63 -1.16 -26.30
CA LYS A 21 -0.45 -0.29 -25.83
C LYS A 21 -0.02 0.72 -24.77
N TRP A 22 1.00 0.41 -23.97
CA TRP A 22 1.54 1.33 -22.97
C TRP A 22 2.18 2.53 -23.67
N GLN A 23 3.11 2.26 -24.59
CA GLN A 23 3.77 3.31 -25.38
C GLN A 23 2.79 4.09 -26.26
N ASP A 24 1.80 3.43 -26.85
CA ASP A 24 0.92 4.07 -27.83
C ASP A 24 -0.18 4.92 -27.20
N ASN A 25 -0.76 4.50 -26.07
CA ASN A 25 -2.01 5.09 -25.55
C ASN A 25 -1.84 5.92 -24.28
N PHE A 26 -0.71 5.84 -23.59
CA PHE A 26 -0.54 6.53 -22.31
C PHE A 26 0.26 7.81 -22.46
N ASN A 27 -0.19 8.86 -21.79
CA ASN A 27 0.56 10.08 -21.58
C ASN A 27 0.69 10.31 -20.07
N MET A 28 1.80 10.92 -19.64
CA MET A 28 2.15 11.14 -18.25
C MET A 28 1.87 12.57 -17.81
N PHE A 29 1.24 12.70 -16.65
CA PHE A 29 1.25 13.92 -15.86
C PHE A 29 1.97 13.61 -14.54
N GLU A 30 3.12 14.22 -14.30
CA GLU A 30 3.93 13.96 -13.10
C GLU A 30 3.51 14.90 -11.96
N LEU A 31 3.32 14.34 -10.77
CA LEU A 31 3.10 15.10 -9.55
C LEU A 31 4.44 15.39 -8.89
N GLU A 32 4.68 16.66 -8.58
CA GLU A 32 5.97 17.14 -8.05
C GLU A 32 5.96 17.37 -6.53
N GLU A 33 4.77 17.55 -5.93
CA GLU A 33 4.63 17.85 -4.51
C GLU A 33 4.62 16.59 -3.63
N ILE A 34 5.54 16.54 -2.66
CA ILE A 34 5.64 15.42 -1.71
C ILE A 34 4.82 15.72 -0.45
N MET A 35 3.60 15.18 -0.40
CA MET A 35 2.70 15.38 0.74
C MET A 35 3.11 14.59 1.98
N ARG A 36 3.71 13.40 1.82
CA ARG A 36 4.01 12.50 2.95
C ARG A 36 5.10 13.05 3.86
N GLN A 37 6.16 13.60 3.28
CA GLN A 37 7.30 14.19 4.00
C GLN A 37 7.30 15.73 3.95
N ARG A 38 6.12 16.37 3.80
CA ARG A 38 6.02 17.82 3.60
C ARG A 38 6.70 18.66 4.68
N GLU A 39 6.67 18.19 5.92
CA GLU A 39 7.31 18.85 7.08
C GLU A 39 8.81 18.54 7.21
N SER A 40 9.33 17.61 6.40
CA SER A 40 10.72 17.13 6.43
C SER A 40 11.36 17.24 5.04
N LYS A 41 11.47 18.49 4.54
CA LYS A 41 11.97 18.78 3.19
C LYS A 41 13.31 18.13 2.87
N VAL A 42 14.27 18.23 3.78
CA VAL A 42 15.61 17.63 3.61
C VAL A 42 15.52 16.10 3.46
N PHE A 43 14.62 15.45 4.21
CA PHE A 43 14.41 14.02 4.10
C PHE A 43 13.72 13.64 2.79
N ALA A 44 12.74 14.42 2.35
CA ALA A 44 12.07 14.23 1.07
C ALA A 44 13.07 14.31 -0.10
N GLU A 45 14.01 15.25 -0.05
CA GLU A 45 15.09 15.39 -1.04
C GLU A 45 16.05 14.20 -1.04
N ILE A 46 16.44 13.70 0.14
CA ILE A 46 17.25 12.47 0.28
C ILE A 46 16.52 11.29 -0.38
N LEU A 47 15.22 11.13 -0.13
CA LEU A 47 14.41 10.08 -0.71
C LEU A 47 14.30 10.21 -2.23
N ASN A 48 14.16 11.42 -2.77
CA ASN A 48 14.14 11.66 -4.22
C ASN A 48 15.46 11.29 -4.89
N ARG A 49 16.59 11.70 -4.30
CA ARG A 49 17.91 11.30 -4.79
C ARG A 49 18.09 9.79 -4.72
N LEU A 50 17.63 9.16 -3.64
CA LEU A 50 17.66 7.70 -3.48
C LEU A 50 16.79 6.98 -4.52
N ARG A 51 15.59 7.50 -4.83
CA ARG A 51 14.67 6.98 -5.86
C ARG A 51 15.34 6.87 -7.23
N GLU A 52 16.11 7.90 -7.59
CA GLU A 52 16.83 7.99 -8.87
C GLU A 52 18.25 7.41 -8.81
N GLY A 53 18.71 6.92 -7.65
CA GLY A 53 20.06 6.37 -7.51
C GLY A 53 21.16 7.44 -7.50
N LYS A 54 20.80 8.70 -7.27
CA LYS A 54 21.69 9.88 -7.23
C LYS A 54 22.02 10.33 -5.79
N HIS A 55 21.93 9.41 -4.83
CA HIS A 55 22.18 9.71 -3.42
C HIS A 55 23.67 10.04 -3.20
N THR A 56 23.92 11.00 -2.32
CA THR A 56 25.28 11.44 -1.96
C THR A 56 25.82 10.63 -0.78
N LYS A 57 27.11 10.81 -0.47
CA LYS A 57 27.70 10.23 0.75
C LYS A 57 27.05 10.81 2.02
N ASP A 58 26.71 12.10 2.00
CA ASP A 58 26.06 12.77 3.12
C ASP A 58 24.63 12.27 3.34
N ASP A 59 23.90 11.96 2.26
CA ASP A 59 22.58 11.33 2.34
C ASP A 59 22.66 10.00 3.10
N ILE A 60 23.67 9.19 2.77
CA ILE A 60 23.89 7.89 3.43
C ILE A 60 24.33 8.07 4.88
N LEU A 61 25.20 9.04 5.18
CA LEU A 61 25.59 9.35 6.57
C LEU A 61 24.36 9.72 7.40
N LYS A 62 23.46 10.53 6.86
CA LYS A 62 22.22 10.92 7.53
C LYS A 62 21.26 9.75 7.74
N LEU A 63 21.20 8.79 6.81
CA LEU A 63 20.48 7.53 7.02
C LEU A 63 21.15 6.65 8.08
N LYS A 64 22.49 6.66 8.16
CA LYS A 64 23.26 5.89 9.16
C LYS A 64 23.02 6.37 10.58
N GLU A 65 22.74 7.65 10.79
CA GLU A 65 22.31 8.19 12.09
C GLU A 65 21.03 7.52 12.61
N ARG A 66 20.26 6.87 11.73
CA ARG A 66 19.02 6.16 12.05
C ARG A 66 19.22 4.65 12.26
N LEU A 67 20.46 4.16 12.24
CA LEU A 67 20.74 2.75 12.48
C LEU A 67 20.52 2.37 13.93
N ILE A 68 19.76 1.30 14.14
CA ILE A 68 19.58 0.65 15.43
C ILE A 68 20.10 -0.80 15.37
N LYS A 69 20.43 -1.37 16.53
CA LYS A 69 20.78 -2.79 16.62
C LYS A 69 19.51 -3.64 16.72
N GLU A 70 19.40 -4.66 15.88
CA GLU A 70 18.31 -5.64 15.97
C GLU A 70 18.25 -6.26 17.37
N ASN A 71 17.04 -6.43 17.91
CA ASN A 71 16.79 -7.05 19.22
C ASN A 71 17.50 -6.34 20.40
N SER A 72 17.84 -5.07 20.25
CA SER A 72 18.33 -4.25 21.37
C SER A 72 17.16 -3.61 22.11
N ILE A 73 17.41 -3.02 23.29
CA ILE A 73 16.43 -2.20 24.03
C ILE A 73 15.87 -1.06 23.16
N GLN A 74 16.59 -0.68 22.10
CA GLN A 74 16.24 0.35 21.13
C GLN A 74 15.42 -0.17 19.95
N ASP A 75 15.07 -1.46 19.88
CA ASP A 75 14.21 -2.07 18.85
C ASP A 75 12.75 -2.09 19.35
N PRO A 76 11.92 -1.11 18.97
CA PRO A 76 10.60 -0.91 19.56
C PRO A 76 9.61 -1.92 18.97
N MET A 77 9.29 -2.99 19.72
CA MET A 77 8.38 -4.05 19.27
C MET A 77 6.94 -3.59 18.98
N ASP A 78 6.55 -2.41 19.47
CA ASP A 78 5.27 -1.75 19.27
C ASP A 78 5.20 -0.92 17.97
N VAL A 79 6.34 -0.68 17.33
CA VAL A 79 6.44 0.02 16.04
C VAL A 79 6.35 -0.99 14.89
N PRO A 80 5.76 -0.64 13.74
CA PRO A 80 5.74 -1.52 12.58
C PRO A 80 7.13 -1.84 12.04
N HIS A 81 7.37 -3.11 11.74
CA HIS A 81 8.59 -3.57 11.09
C HIS A 81 8.36 -3.91 9.62
N LEU A 82 9.28 -3.47 8.78
CA LEU A 82 9.33 -3.84 7.38
C LEU A 82 10.51 -4.77 7.13
N PHE A 83 10.25 -5.87 6.45
CA PHE A 83 11.29 -6.80 6.01
C PHE A 83 11.21 -7.03 4.50
N ILE A 84 12.31 -7.46 3.90
CA ILE A 84 12.30 -7.87 2.49
C ILE A 84 11.65 -9.25 2.33
N GLN A 85 11.88 -10.17 3.26
CA GLN A 85 11.48 -11.57 3.16
C GLN A 85 10.28 -11.91 4.05
N ASN A 86 9.32 -12.67 3.50
CA ASN A 86 8.15 -13.14 4.26
C ASN A 86 8.53 -14.00 5.47
N GLN A 87 9.61 -14.77 5.38
CA GLN A 87 10.09 -15.56 6.52
C GLN A 87 10.36 -14.69 7.74
N LYS A 88 11.08 -13.56 7.56
CA LYS A 88 11.38 -12.60 8.64
C LYS A 88 10.14 -11.92 9.18
N VAL A 89 9.17 -11.61 8.31
CA VAL A 89 7.86 -11.09 8.72
C VAL A 89 7.14 -12.07 9.64
N ASN A 90 7.09 -13.36 9.26
CA ASN A 90 6.43 -14.38 10.04
C ASN A 90 7.13 -14.60 11.39
N GLU A 91 8.46 -14.74 11.38
CA GLU A 91 9.28 -14.87 12.60
C GLU A 91 9.04 -13.70 13.58
N PHE A 92 8.98 -12.47 13.07
CA PHE A 92 8.76 -11.29 13.90
C PHE A 92 7.33 -11.23 14.45
N ASN A 93 6.33 -11.46 13.60
CA ASN A 93 4.92 -11.46 14.02
C ASN A 93 4.67 -12.57 15.07
N GLU A 94 5.21 -13.77 14.88
CA GLU A 94 5.12 -14.85 15.88
C GLU A 94 5.77 -14.46 17.20
N ARG A 95 6.92 -13.79 17.17
CA ARG A 95 7.60 -13.30 18.37
C ARG A 95 6.75 -12.27 19.11
N VAL A 96 6.17 -11.30 18.40
CA VAL A 96 5.28 -10.29 18.99
C VAL A 96 4.04 -10.95 19.61
N HIS A 97 3.42 -11.87 18.87
CA HIS A 97 2.27 -12.64 19.37
C HIS A 97 2.61 -13.44 20.63
N ASN A 98 3.79 -14.09 20.66
CA ASN A 98 4.22 -14.86 21.83
C ASN A 98 4.50 -13.96 23.04
N ALA A 99 5.09 -12.79 22.82
CA ALA A 99 5.37 -11.80 23.86
C ALA A 99 4.14 -11.02 24.33
N ALA A 100 3.04 -11.04 23.57
CA ALA A 100 1.81 -10.35 23.93
C ALA A 100 1.24 -10.87 25.26
N THR A 101 0.91 -9.93 26.15
CA THR A 101 0.32 -10.18 27.48
C THR A 101 -1.20 -10.23 27.46
N GLY A 102 -1.82 -9.77 26.37
CA GLY A 102 -3.26 -9.80 26.18
C GLY A 102 -3.81 -11.21 26.01
N GLU A 103 -5.12 -11.37 26.22
CA GLU A 103 -5.82 -12.63 25.98
C GLU A 103 -5.60 -13.10 24.53
N LYS A 104 -5.29 -14.40 24.36
CA LYS A 104 -4.95 -15.00 23.07
C LYS A 104 -6.10 -15.86 22.55
N PHE A 105 -6.38 -15.71 21.26
CA PHE A 105 -7.42 -16.43 20.55
C PHE A 105 -6.83 -17.23 19.40
N SER A 106 -7.28 -18.48 19.27
CA SER A 106 -6.91 -19.40 18.20
C SER A 106 -8.18 -19.79 17.44
N ILE A 107 -8.39 -19.16 16.29
CA ILE A 107 -9.63 -19.30 15.50
C ILE A 107 -9.35 -20.20 14.30
N LYS A 108 -9.84 -21.44 14.36
CA LYS A 108 -9.77 -22.37 13.22
C LYS A 108 -10.80 -22.00 12.16
N ALA A 109 -10.36 -22.04 10.90
CA ALA A 109 -11.23 -21.81 9.76
C ALA A 109 -12.24 -22.95 9.60
N ILE A 110 -13.39 -22.64 9.02
CA ILE A 110 -14.40 -23.63 8.66
C ILE A 110 -14.25 -23.95 7.18
N ASP A 111 -13.78 -25.15 6.87
CA ASP A 111 -13.56 -25.62 5.50
C ASP A 111 -14.65 -26.61 5.06
N SER A 112 -15.10 -26.48 3.82
CA SER A 112 -16.08 -27.36 3.19
C SER A 112 -15.71 -27.65 1.73
N VAL A 113 -16.05 -28.85 1.24
CA VAL A 113 -15.71 -29.30 -0.11
C VAL A 113 -16.93 -29.23 -1.01
N ILE A 114 -16.80 -28.67 -2.20
CA ILE A 114 -17.87 -28.64 -3.20
C ILE A 114 -17.84 -29.94 -3.99
N GLY A 115 -19.00 -30.62 -4.10
CA GLY A 115 -19.19 -31.75 -5.02
C GLY A 115 -18.58 -33.09 -4.57
N ALA A 116 -18.18 -33.24 -3.30
CA ALA A 116 -17.74 -34.53 -2.78
C ALA A 116 -18.93 -35.50 -2.63
N ASN A 117 -18.88 -36.64 -3.32
CA ASN A 117 -19.92 -37.67 -3.32
C ASN A 117 -19.73 -38.76 -2.24
N SER A 118 -18.64 -38.71 -1.47
CA SER A 118 -18.37 -39.61 -0.36
C SER A 118 -17.58 -38.92 0.76
N ALA A 119 -17.75 -39.38 2.00
CA ALA A 119 -17.00 -38.87 3.16
C ALA A 119 -15.48 -39.08 3.00
N GLN A 120 -15.06 -40.23 2.46
CA GLN A 120 -13.65 -40.55 2.22
C GLN A 120 -13.00 -39.56 1.22
N LEU A 121 -13.71 -39.22 0.13
CA LEU A 121 -13.23 -38.23 -0.83
C LEU A 121 -13.18 -36.83 -0.20
N ARG A 122 -14.18 -36.47 0.60
CA ARG A 122 -14.20 -35.20 1.33
C ARG A 122 -12.98 -35.08 2.24
N ASP A 123 -12.71 -36.07 3.08
CA ASP A 123 -11.59 -36.03 4.03
C ASP A 123 -10.23 -36.01 3.31
N LYS A 124 -10.12 -36.74 2.19
CA LYS A 124 -8.95 -36.71 1.31
C LYS A 124 -8.72 -35.34 0.67
N ILE A 125 -9.78 -34.60 0.34
CA ILE A 125 -9.67 -33.24 -0.22
C ILE A 125 -9.31 -32.24 0.89
N LEU A 126 -9.94 -32.36 2.06
CA LEU A 126 -9.65 -31.49 3.20
C LEU A 126 -8.19 -31.62 3.67
N SER A 127 -7.61 -32.82 3.65
CA SER A 127 -6.20 -33.04 4.00
C SER A 127 -5.20 -32.47 2.98
N GLN A 128 -5.66 -32.10 1.78
CA GLN A 128 -4.84 -31.47 0.75
C GLN A 128 -4.87 -29.94 0.80
N ILE A 129 -5.62 -29.34 1.73
CA ILE A 129 -5.68 -27.88 1.83
C ILE A 129 -4.34 -27.36 2.35
N PRO A 130 -3.67 -26.44 1.61
CA PRO A 130 -2.42 -25.87 2.08
C PRO A 130 -2.64 -24.98 3.32
N ASN A 131 -1.62 -24.91 4.17
CA ASN A 131 -1.60 -23.98 5.30
C ASN A 131 -1.20 -22.56 4.90
N ASP A 132 -0.52 -22.38 3.76
CA ASP A 132 -0.07 -21.07 3.29
C ASP A 132 -1.24 -20.20 2.79
N PRO A 133 -1.56 -19.09 3.47
CA PRO A 133 -2.66 -18.21 3.09
C PRO A 133 -2.58 -17.73 1.64
N ARG A 134 -1.39 -17.62 1.04
CA ARG A 134 -1.21 -17.16 -0.35
C ARG A 134 -1.89 -18.07 -1.37
N THR A 135 -2.00 -19.36 -1.04
CA THR A 135 -2.66 -20.36 -1.88
C THR A 135 -4.15 -20.50 -1.58
N THR A 136 -4.60 -19.98 -0.43
CA THR A 136 -5.99 -20.02 0.05
C THR A 136 -6.60 -18.62 0.05
N LYS A 137 -6.32 -17.83 -0.99
CA LYS A 137 -6.87 -16.48 -1.23
C LYS A 137 -6.63 -15.50 -0.06
N GLN A 138 -5.45 -15.55 0.57
CA GLN A 138 -5.03 -14.76 1.72
C GLN A 138 -5.77 -15.04 3.04
N VAL A 139 -6.52 -16.15 3.12
CA VAL A 139 -7.30 -16.52 4.31
C VAL A 139 -6.62 -17.66 5.07
N ALA A 140 -6.25 -17.41 6.33
CA ALA A 140 -5.53 -18.36 7.17
C ALA A 140 -6.40 -19.57 7.57
N SER A 141 -5.77 -20.75 7.69
CA SER A 141 -6.42 -21.96 8.22
C SER A 141 -6.61 -21.87 9.74
N ASN A 142 -5.60 -21.34 10.44
CA ASN A 142 -5.64 -21.10 11.87
C ASN A 142 -5.15 -19.68 12.14
N LEU A 143 -6.04 -18.84 12.68
CA LEU A 143 -5.77 -17.44 12.93
C LEU A 143 -5.45 -17.25 14.41
N GLN A 144 -4.21 -16.83 14.70
CA GLN A 144 -3.76 -16.46 16.04
C GLN A 144 -3.89 -14.95 16.22
N LEU A 145 -4.55 -14.53 17.30
CA LEU A 145 -4.76 -13.12 17.65
C LEU A 145 -4.55 -12.92 19.14
N SER A 146 -4.07 -11.75 19.54
CA SER A 146 -4.06 -11.32 20.93
C SER A 146 -4.72 -9.95 21.10
N VAL A 147 -5.37 -9.71 22.24
CA VAL A 147 -5.89 -8.37 22.57
C VAL A 147 -4.76 -7.36 22.54
N SER A 148 -5.00 -6.21 21.91
CA SER A 148 -4.03 -5.12 21.69
C SER A 148 -2.89 -5.44 20.72
N GLU A 149 -2.93 -6.59 20.02
CA GLU A 149 -1.98 -6.90 18.96
C GLU A 149 -2.35 -6.17 17.65
N ARG A 150 -1.34 -5.59 16.98
CA ARG A 150 -1.54 -4.91 15.70
C ARG A 150 -1.91 -5.92 14.61
N THR A 151 -3.05 -5.71 13.98
CA THR A 151 -3.54 -6.53 12.87
C THR A 151 -3.90 -5.66 11.67
N GLU A 152 -3.95 -6.27 10.49
CA GLU A 152 -4.41 -5.61 9.27
C GLU A 152 -5.43 -6.48 8.55
N ILE A 153 -6.33 -5.83 7.82
CA ILE A 153 -7.30 -6.52 6.96
C ILE A 153 -6.53 -7.12 5.77
N ALA A 154 -6.65 -8.43 5.58
CA ALA A 154 -5.90 -9.18 4.58
C ALA A 154 -6.45 -9.01 3.15
N LEU A 155 -7.71 -8.61 3.03
CA LEU A 155 -8.49 -8.53 1.79
C LEU A 155 -9.48 -7.38 1.87
N ASN A 156 -9.82 -6.77 0.73
CA ASN A 156 -10.89 -5.78 0.71
C ASN A 156 -12.23 -6.47 0.98
N VAL A 157 -12.88 -6.16 2.11
CA VAL A 157 -14.09 -6.86 2.59
C VAL A 157 -15.38 -6.17 2.14
N ARG A 158 -15.38 -4.83 2.10
CA ARG A 158 -16.49 -3.99 1.64
C ARG A 158 -15.93 -2.71 1.01
N THR A 159 -16.01 -2.60 -0.31
CA THR A 159 -15.59 -1.40 -1.04
C THR A 159 -16.63 -0.27 -0.98
N ASP A 160 -17.88 -0.59 -0.64
CA ASP A 160 -19.03 0.32 -0.53
C ASP A 160 -19.20 1.00 0.84
N ASP A 161 -18.48 0.50 1.86
CA ASP A 161 -18.42 1.04 3.23
C ASP A 161 -17.07 1.72 3.52
N GLY A 162 -16.36 2.09 2.44
CA GLY A 162 -15.16 2.91 2.49
C GLY A 162 -14.12 2.36 3.47
N MET A 163 -13.75 1.08 3.40
CA MET A 163 -12.56 0.55 4.08
C MET A 163 -11.26 1.09 3.43
N THR A 164 -11.17 2.41 3.29
CA THR A 164 -10.10 3.24 2.75
C THR A 164 -10.08 4.55 3.55
N ASN A 165 -8.89 5.03 3.93
CA ASN A 165 -8.61 6.17 4.85
C ASN A 165 -9.53 7.41 4.72
N SER A 166 -10.73 7.36 5.28
CA SER A 166 -11.68 8.48 5.39
C SER A 166 -12.42 8.39 6.72
N ALA A 167 -12.97 9.49 7.23
CA ALA A 167 -13.60 9.55 8.56
C ALA A 167 -14.83 8.62 8.70
N ASP A 168 -15.41 8.19 7.59
CA ASP A 168 -16.66 7.43 7.52
C ASP A 168 -16.42 5.90 7.39
N VAL A 169 -15.15 5.46 7.46
CA VAL A 169 -14.78 4.04 7.34
C VAL A 169 -15.59 3.18 8.31
N GLY A 170 -16.34 2.22 7.76
CA GLY A 170 -17.06 1.23 8.56
C GLY A 170 -18.35 1.72 9.21
N GLU A 171 -18.80 2.95 8.95
CA GLU A 171 -20.01 3.52 9.56
C GLU A 171 -21.25 2.64 9.33
N LYS A 172 -21.47 2.17 8.09
CA LYS A 172 -22.61 1.30 7.79
C LYS A 172 -22.48 -0.01 8.55
N THR A 173 -21.27 -0.57 8.60
CA THR A 173 -21.00 -1.78 9.37
C THR A 173 -21.28 -1.59 10.87
N ARG A 174 -20.91 -0.45 11.47
CA ARG A 174 -21.25 -0.15 12.88
C ARG A 174 -22.76 -0.07 13.08
N HIS A 175 -23.47 0.62 12.19
CA HIS A 175 -24.92 0.79 12.26
C HIS A 175 -25.69 -0.54 12.13
N GLU A 176 -25.35 -1.37 11.14
CA GLU A 176 -25.96 -2.69 10.93
C GLU A 176 -25.72 -3.64 12.13
N ASN A 177 -24.59 -3.48 12.82
CA ASN A 177 -24.18 -4.33 13.93
C ASN A 177 -24.31 -3.64 15.29
N ARG A 178 -25.20 -2.64 15.42
CA ARG A 178 -25.42 -1.88 16.64
C ARG A 178 -25.67 -2.74 17.89
N HIS A 179 -26.23 -3.94 17.70
CA HIS A 179 -26.49 -4.91 18.76
C HIS A 179 -25.21 -5.51 19.40
N LEU A 180 -24.05 -5.39 18.74
CA LEU A 180 -22.77 -5.86 19.28
C LEU A 180 -22.14 -4.86 20.25
N TYR A 181 -22.57 -3.60 20.27
CA TYR A 181 -22.02 -2.56 21.15
C TYR A 181 -22.67 -2.64 22.54
N VAL A 182 -22.30 -3.67 23.29
CA VAL A 182 -22.64 -3.83 24.71
C VAL A 182 -21.59 -3.18 25.61
N GLN A 183 -21.84 -3.13 26.92
CA GLN A 183 -20.97 -2.47 27.89
C GLN A 183 -19.52 -2.95 27.77
N GLY A 184 -18.60 -2.02 27.49
CA GLY A 184 -17.16 -2.28 27.34
C GLY A 184 -16.64 -2.26 25.90
N ILE A 185 -17.49 -2.12 24.88
CA ILE A 185 -17.07 -1.98 23.48
C ILE A 185 -17.18 -0.51 23.05
N GLU A 186 -16.08 0.06 22.54
CA GLU A 186 -16.08 1.45 22.06
C GLU A 186 -16.96 1.60 20.80
N SER A 187 -17.78 2.64 20.77
CA SER A 187 -18.70 2.92 19.66
C SER A 187 -17.99 3.29 18.34
N THR A 188 -16.70 3.60 18.41
CA THR A 188 -15.84 3.90 17.25
C THR A 188 -15.30 2.63 16.58
N TRP A 189 -15.30 1.48 17.27
CA TRP A 189 -14.74 0.25 16.73
C TRP A 189 -15.65 -0.35 15.66
N THR A 190 -15.08 -0.82 14.56
CA THR A 190 -15.82 -1.46 13.47
C THR A 190 -15.69 -2.98 13.57
N PRO A 191 -16.79 -3.74 13.74
CA PRO A 191 -16.72 -5.19 13.84
C PRO A 191 -16.29 -5.81 12.52
N ILE A 192 -15.32 -6.73 12.59
CA ILE A 192 -14.85 -7.49 11.42
C ILE A 192 -15.63 -8.81 11.38
N ARG A 193 -16.25 -9.13 10.24
CA ARG A 193 -17.01 -10.36 10.05
C ARG A 193 -16.19 -11.42 9.29
N PRO A 194 -16.44 -12.71 9.53
CA PRO A 194 -15.80 -13.76 8.74
C PRO A 194 -16.31 -13.68 7.29
N ILE A 195 -15.38 -13.79 6.35
CA ILE A 195 -15.67 -13.87 4.92
C ILE A 195 -15.66 -15.32 4.47
N THR A 196 -16.17 -15.58 3.27
CA THR A 196 -16.12 -16.89 2.64
C THR A 196 -15.38 -16.78 1.31
N THR A 197 -14.35 -17.60 1.13
CA THR A 197 -13.57 -17.65 -0.11
C THR A 197 -13.58 -19.05 -0.69
N GLN A 198 -13.55 -19.14 -2.02
CA GLN A 198 -13.44 -20.39 -2.75
C GLN A 198 -12.08 -20.47 -3.44
N PHE A 199 -11.43 -21.62 -3.34
CA PHE A 199 -10.17 -21.90 -4.02
C PHE A 199 -10.04 -23.38 -4.40
N ALA A 200 -9.18 -23.61 -5.39
CA ALA A 200 -8.89 -24.94 -5.90
C ALA A 200 -7.77 -25.61 -5.10
N VAL A 201 -7.90 -26.92 -4.86
CA VAL A 201 -6.89 -27.73 -4.14
C VAL A 201 -6.56 -29.01 -4.92
N GLY A 202 -5.44 -29.64 -4.51
CA GLY A 202 -4.89 -30.83 -5.14
C GLY A 202 -3.98 -30.52 -6.32
N ARG A 203 -3.22 -31.54 -6.77
CA ARG A 203 -2.16 -31.39 -7.79
C ARG A 203 -2.65 -30.76 -9.10
N ASN A 204 -3.88 -31.11 -9.51
CA ASN A 204 -4.49 -30.64 -10.76
C ASN A 204 -5.47 -29.48 -10.53
N GLN A 205 -5.60 -28.94 -9.31
CA GLN A 205 -6.54 -27.87 -8.96
C GLN A 205 -8.01 -28.15 -9.38
N THR A 206 -8.41 -29.42 -9.37
CA THR A 206 -9.76 -29.83 -9.79
C THR A 206 -10.78 -29.78 -8.65
N ALA A 207 -10.35 -29.98 -7.41
CA ALA A 207 -11.23 -29.98 -6.25
C ALA A 207 -11.44 -28.56 -5.75
N GLN A 208 -12.70 -28.17 -5.52
CA GLN A 208 -13.04 -26.84 -5.01
C GLN A 208 -13.34 -26.91 -3.51
N VAL A 209 -12.72 -26.02 -2.75
CA VAL A 209 -12.91 -25.86 -1.30
C VAL A 209 -13.41 -24.46 -1.01
N VAL A 210 -14.34 -24.38 -0.07
CA VAL A 210 -14.87 -23.14 0.49
C VAL A 210 -14.36 -23.01 1.92
N ARG A 211 -13.69 -21.90 2.21
CA ARG A 211 -13.19 -21.55 3.54
C ARG A 211 -13.92 -20.34 4.11
N LYS A 212 -14.36 -20.44 5.37
CA LYS A 212 -14.91 -19.32 6.15
C LYS A 212 -14.00 -18.97 7.31
N GLN A 213 -13.56 -17.71 7.37
CA GLN A 213 -12.63 -17.19 8.40
C GLN A 213 -12.61 -15.65 8.37
N PHE A 214 -12.13 -15.02 9.44
CA PHE A 214 -11.89 -13.58 9.49
C PHE A 214 -10.77 -13.15 8.51
N PRO A 215 -10.97 -12.08 7.72
CA PRO A 215 -10.00 -11.58 6.75
C PRO A 215 -8.94 -10.71 7.43
N VAL A 216 -8.30 -11.20 8.49
CA VAL A 216 -7.28 -10.46 9.25
C VAL A 216 -5.99 -11.26 9.34
N ARG A 217 -4.89 -10.56 9.56
CA ARG A 217 -3.58 -11.15 9.81
C ARG A 217 -2.75 -10.28 10.76
N PRO A 218 -1.77 -10.85 11.47
CA PRO A 218 -0.79 -10.08 12.22
C PRO A 218 -0.11 -9.04 11.34
N ALA A 219 0.09 -7.83 11.89
CA ALA A 219 0.62 -6.68 11.17
C ALA A 219 1.66 -5.89 11.99
N ALA A 220 2.24 -6.51 13.02
CA ALA A 220 3.42 -5.95 13.69
C ALA A 220 4.60 -5.88 12.70
N ALA A 221 4.71 -6.84 11.79
CA ALA A 221 5.60 -6.81 10.65
C ALA A 221 4.86 -7.05 9.32
N LYS A 222 5.38 -6.46 8.25
CA LYS A 222 4.98 -6.73 6.86
C LYS A 222 6.16 -6.65 5.90
N THR A 223 5.99 -7.13 4.68
CA THR A 223 7.04 -6.99 3.68
C THR A 223 7.09 -5.56 3.14
N ILE A 224 8.27 -5.07 2.76
CA ILE A 224 8.43 -3.75 2.12
C ILE A 224 7.54 -3.63 0.87
N HIS A 225 7.39 -4.71 0.10
CA HIS A 225 6.49 -4.72 -1.06
C HIS A 225 5.02 -4.49 -0.67
N ARG A 226 4.58 -5.04 0.47
CA ARG A 226 3.20 -4.90 0.94
C ARG A 226 2.94 -3.56 1.62
N SER A 227 3.97 -2.88 2.09
CA SER A 227 3.80 -1.54 2.65
C SER A 227 3.73 -0.44 1.59
N GLN A 228 3.84 -0.77 0.31
CA GLN A 228 3.73 0.21 -0.75
C GLN A 228 2.34 0.86 -0.74
N GLY A 229 2.31 2.17 -0.45
CA GLY A 229 1.09 2.95 -0.26
C GLY A 229 0.90 3.40 1.20
N ASP A 230 1.48 2.68 2.15
CA ASP A 230 1.36 2.99 3.57
C ASP A 230 2.06 4.30 3.94
N THR A 231 1.55 4.92 5.01
CA THR A 231 2.14 6.08 5.65
C THR A 231 2.12 5.86 7.16
N GLU A 232 3.31 5.87 7.78
CA GLU A 232 3.48 5.62 9.21
C GLU A 232 4.26 6.78 9.85
N GLN A 233 3.99 7.07 11.13
CA GLN A 233 4.75 8.10 11.87
C GLN A 233 6.09 7.57 12.39
N LYS A 234 6.15 6.28 12.72
CA LYS A 234 7.36 5.58 13.14
C LYS A 234 7.41 4.22 12.46
N ILE A 235 8.60 3.80 12.03
CA ILE A 235 8.78 2.51 11.37
C ILE A 235 10.21 1.99 11.54
N VAL A 236 10.34 0.67 11.67
CA VAL A 236 11.63 -0.03 11.60
C VAL A 236 11.76 -0.71 10.25
N VAL A 237 12.81 -0.42 9.49
CA VAL A 237 13.04 -1.00 8.16
C VAL A 237 14.29 -1.85 8.17
N ASN A 238 14.10 -3.15 7.97
CA ASN A 238 15.19 -4.08 7.76
C ASN A 238 15.55 -4.17 6.27
N LEU A 239 16.76 -3.72 5.95
CA LEU A 239 17.26 -3.65 4.57
C LEU A 239 18.32 -4.70 4.28
N ASN A 240 18.48 -5.69 5.16
CA ASN A 240 19.47 -6.74 4.99
C ASN A 240 19.07 -7.64 3.81
N THR A 241 19.90 -7.65 2.76
CA THR A 241 19.67 -8.49 1.58
C THR A 241 20.96 -8.99 0.98
N ARG A 242 20.94 -10.23 0.49
CA ARG A 242 22.06 -10.82 -0.26
C ARG A 242 22.11 -10.32 -1.71
N ARG A 243 20.96 -9.95 -2.29
CA ARG A 243 20.84 -9.53 -3.69
C ARG A 243 20.35 -8.10 -3.74
N SER A 244 20.82 -7.37 -4.76
CA SER A 244 20.26 -6.07 -5.06
C SER A 244 18.84 -6.26 -5.63
N ILE A 245 17.87 -5.59 -5.01
CA ILE A 245 16.47 -5.55 -5.45
C ILE A 245 16.20 -4.08 -5.78
N PRO A 246 16.04 -3.72 -7.07
CA PRO A 246 15.86 -2.33 -7.47
C PRO A 246 14.74 -1.64 -6.70
N HIS A 247 14.99 -0.39 -6.29
CA HIS A 247 14.06 0.50 -5.60
C HIS A 247 13.56 0.07 -4.20
N ILE A 248 13.93 -1.13 -3.70
CA ILE A 248 13.39 -1.64 -2.42
C ILE A 248 13.74 -0.74 -1.22
N HIS A 249 14.95 -0.15 -1.23
CA HIS A 249 15.42 0.77 -0.19
C HIS A 249 14.55 2.01 -0.17
N TYR A 250 14.29 2.62 -1.33
CA TYR A 250 13.41 3.77 -1.46
C TYR A 250 11.98 3.43 -0.99
N VAL A 251 11.41 2.29 -1.39
CA VAL A 251 10.05 1.90 -1.00
C VAL A 251 9.94 1.80 0.52
N GLY A 252 10.87 1.12 1.18
CA GLY A 252 10.87 0.95 2.64
C GLY A 252 11.06 2.27 3.40
N LEU A 253 12.06 3.07 3.01
CA LEU A 253 12.39 4.32 3.70
C LEU A 253 11.35 5.42 3.48
N SER A 254 10.65 5.40 2.34
CA SER A 254 9.62 6.42 2.02
C SER A 254 8.27 6.22 2.71
N ARG A 255 8.12 5.20 3.58
CA ARG A 255 6.86 4.95 4.32
C ARG A 255 6.66 5.88 5.50
N VAL A 256 7.74 6.48 6.00
CA VAL A 256 7.69 7.34 7.19
C VAL A 256 7.51 8.82 6.83
N THR A 257 6.79 9.56 7.64
CA THR A 257 6.51 11.00 7.45
C THR A 257 7.71 11.89 7.75
N ALA A 258 8.57 11.50 8.69
CA ALA A 258 9.74 12.27 9.10
C ALA A 258 10.92 11.34 9.43
N ILE A 259 12.15 11.83 9.24
CA ILE A 259 13.36 11.01 9.45
C ILE A 259 13.53 10.59 10.93
N GLU A 260 12.99 11.37 11.87
CA GLU A 260 13.00 11.09 13.30
C GLU A 260 12.17 9.86 13.68
N GLY A 261 11.18 9.52 12.85
CA GLY A 261 10.40 8.29 12.99
C GLY A 261 11.02 7.07 12.33
N LEU A 262 12.10 7.25 11.57
CA LEU A 262 12.78 6.18 10.85
C LEU A 262 13.79 5.47 11.73
N PHE A 263 13.72 4.14 11.75
CA PHE A 263 14.75 3.28 12.32
C PHE A 263 15.17 2.25 11.29
N ILE A 264 16.48 2.01 11.16
CA ILE A 264 17.03 1.14 10.12
C ILE A 264 17.83 0.02 10.78
N THR A 265 17.63 -1.21 10.29
CA THR A 265 18.48 -2.35 10.63
C THR A 265 19.05 -2.96 9.36
N GLY A 266 20.33 -3.36 9.40
CA GLY A 266 20.97 -4.06 8.28
C GLY A 266 21.01 -3.28 6.96
N LEU A 267 21.32 -1.98 6.99
CA LEU A 267 21.47 -1.17 5.78
C LEU A 267 22.60 -1.72 4.88
N CYS A 268 22.27 -2.11 3.65
CA CYS A 268 23.23 -2.59 2.65
C CYS A 268 23.40 -1.55 1.53
N GLU A 269 24.30 -0.59 1.74
CA GLU A 269 24.56 0.52 0.81
C GLU A 269 24.94 0.04 -0.60
N ASP A 270 25.75 -1.00 -0.68
CA ASP A 270 26.21 -1.61 -1.94
C ASP A 270 25.07 -2.30 -2.72
N LYS A 271 23.90 -2.46 -2.12
CA LYS A 271 22.71 -3.07 -2.73
C LYS A 271 21.64 -2.07 -3.12
N ILE A 272 21.84 -0.77 -2.87
CA ILE A 272 20.95 0.28 -3.38
C ILE A 272 21.08 0.30 -4.91
N ALA A 273 19.97 0.03 -5.60
CA ALA A 273 19.95 0.01 -7.06
C ALA A 273 18.63 0.54 -7.62
N VAL A 274 18.70 0.95 -8.87
CA VAL A 274 17.61 1.48 -9.69
C VAL A 274 17.55 0.64 -10.95
N ASN A 275 16.36 0.31 -11.42
CA ASN A 275 16.20 -0.46 -12.65
C ASN A 275 16.46 0.47 -13.86
N PRO A 276 17.46 0.20 -14.71
CA PRO A 276 17.77 1.05 -15.86
C PRO A 276 16.61 1.22 -16.83
N HIS A 277 15.76 0.20 -17.00
CA HIS A 277 14.58 0.28 -17.85
C HIS A 277 13.54 1.26 -17.31
N VAL A 278 13.40 1.34 -15.98
CA VAL A 278 12.51 2.32 -15.34
C VAL A 278 13.07 3.73 -15.52
N SER A 279 14.38 3.92 -15.39
CA SER A 279 15.01 5.23 -15.62
C SER A 279 14.81 5.71 -17.06
N ALA A 280 15.05 4.84 -18.04
CA ALA A 280 14.86 5.15 -19.45
C ALA A 280 13.39 5.45 -19.78
N GLU A 281 12.46 4.67 -19.25
CA GLU A 281 11.03 4.92 -19.45
C GLU A 281 10.59 6.24 -18.82
N MET A 282 11.05 6.56 -17.59
CA MET A 282 10.72 7.84 -16.96
C MET A 282 11.26 9.02 -17.76
N GLU A 283 12.45 8.91 -18.36
CA GLU A 283 13.01 9.92 -19.26
C GLU A 283 12.16 10.08 -20.52
N HIS A 284 11.79 8.97 -21.18
CA HIS A 284 10.89 8.97 -22.33
C HIS A 284 9.53 9.61 -22.00
N LEU A 285 8.90 9.24 -20.88
CA LEU A 285 7.61 9.80 -20.47
C LEU A 285 7.69 11.30 -20.18
N ARG A 286 8.79 11.77 -19.59
CA ARG A 286 9.01 13.20 -19.26
C ARG A 286 9.24 14.06 -20.51
N ASN A 287 9.81 13.48 -21.56
CA ASN A 287 10.20 14.21 -22.77
C ASN A 287 9.23 14.07 -23.93
N GLU A 288 8.67 12.87 -24.15
CA GLU A 288 7.94 12.52 -25.38
C GLU A 288 6.45 12.25 -25.17
N ARG A 289 6.06 11.76 -23.98
CA ARG A 289 4.67 11.35 -23.68
C ARG A 289 4.02 12.23 -22.62
N VAL A 290 4.30 13.52 -22.60
CA VAL A 290 3.69 14.45 -21.63
C VAL A 290 2.20 14.61 -21.94
N LEU A 291 1.35 14.51 -20.91
CA LEU A 291 -0.08 14.71 -21.02
C LEU A 291 -0.37 16.17 -21.40
N LYS A 292 -0.88 16.36 -22.62
CA LYS A 292 -1.45 17.64 -23.03
C LYS A 292 -2.83 17.79 -22.42
N LEU A 293 -2.96 18.71 -21.47
CA LEU A 293 -4.25 19.04 -20.87
C LEU A 293 -5.21 19.58 -21.93
N SER A 294 -6.48 19.15 -21.86
CA SER A 294 -7.55 19.59 -22.76
C SER A 294 -7.88 21.08 -22.57
N VAL A 295 -7.51 21.64 -21.42
CA VAL A 295 -7.71 23.04 -21.06
C VAL A 295 -6.35 23.59 -20.63
N THR A 296 -6.00 24.78 -21.14
CA THR A 296 -4.83 25.51 -20.67
C THR A 296 -5.12 26.02 -19.27
N PRO A 297 -4.32 25.66 -18.26
CA PRO A 297 -4.51 26.18 -16.91
C PRO A 297 -4.46 27.71 -16.90
N ILE A 298 -5.35 28.35 -16.14
CA ILE A 298 -5.54 29.81 -16.15
C ILE A 298 -4.24 30.53 -15.75
N TYR A 299 -3.50 29.96 -14.79
CA TYR A 299 -2.20 30.48 -14.35
C TYR A 299 -1.10 30.41 -15.43
N LYS A 300 -1.31 29.70 -16.54
CA LYS A 300 -0.41 29.68 -17.72
C LYS A 300 -0.89 30.55 -18.88
N THR A 301 -2.07 31.17 -18.76
CA THR A 301 -2.61 32.07 -19.79
C THR A 301 -2.00 33.47 -19.67
N ASP A 302 -1.99 34.21 -20.78
CA ASP A 302 -1.41 35.56 -20.86
C ASP A 302 -1.92 36.48 -19.74
N GLN A 303 -1.02 37.31 -19.20
CA GLN A 303 -1.34 38.22 -18.09
C GLN A 303 -2.22 39.40 -18.52
N VAL A 304 -2.31 39.68 -19.83
CA VAL A 304 -3.06 40.80 -20.37
C VAL A 304 -4.56 40.49 -20.54
N SER A 305 -4.94 39.22 -20.53
CA SER A 305 -6.32 38.79 -20.75
C SER A 305 -7.14 38.88 -19.46
N PHE A 306 -8.35 39.43 -19.54
CA PHE A 306 -9.31 39.44 -18.43
C PHE A 306 -9.86 38.03 -18.18
N LYS A 307 -9.71 37.53 -16.95
CA LYS A 307 -9.99 36.15 -16.55
C LYS A 307 -11.19 36.12 -15.62
N LEU A 308 -12.21 35.39 -16.03
CA LEU A 308 -13.41 35.10 -15.25
C LEU A 308 -13.49 33.59 -15.02
N CYS A 309 -13.65 33.18 -13.76
CA CYS A 309 -13.88 31.78 -13.41
C CYS A 309 -15.23 31.63 -12.73
N TYR A 310 -16.00 30.61 -13.14
CA TYR A 310 -17.28 30.26 -12.52
C TYR A 310 -17.21 28.82 -12.03
N LEU A 311 -17.49 28.60 -10.76
CA LEU A 311 -17.58 27.26 -10.17
C LEU A 311 -18.93 27.09 -9.49
N ASN A 312 -19.67 26.09 -9.95
CA ASN A 312 -20.79 25.56 -9.20
C ASN A 312 -20.26 24.55 -8.17
N ALA A 313 -20.31 24.90 -6.88
CA ALA A 313 -19.72 24.14 -5.79
C ALA A 313 -20.78 23.69 -4.80
N ARG A 314 -20.54 22.54 -4.14
CA ARG A 314 -21.28 22.10 -2.96
C ARG A 314 -20.35 22.15 -1.75
N SER A 315 -20.84 22.68 -0.64
CA SER A 315 -20.08 22.91 0.59
C SER A 315 -18.86 23.81 0.39
N LEU A 316 -19.00 24.91 -0.37
CA LEU A 316 -17.89 25.84 -0.65
C LEU A 316 -17.14 26.26 0.61
N HIS A 317 -17.88 26.62 1.65
CA HIS A 317 -17.32 27.08 2.92
C HIS A 317 -16.47 26.01 3.62
N LYS A 318 -16.80 24.72 3.43
CA LYS A 318 -16.02 23.60 3.98
C LYS A 318 -14.69 23.42 3.25
N HIS A 319 -14.64 23.80 1.97
CA HIS A 319 -13.51 23.64 1.05
C HIS A 319 -12.86 24.99 0.66
N ILE A 320 -13.11 26.05 1.43
CA ILE A 320 -12.67 27.39 1.05
C ILE A 320 -11.15 27.50 1.01
N ASP A 321 -10.45 26.76 1.88
CA ASP A 321 -9.00 26.73 1.88
C ASP A 321 -8.44 26.00 0.66
N ASP A 322 -9.13 24.99 0.13
CA ASP A 322 -8.75 24.33 -1.13
C ASP A 322 -8.81 25.36 -2.29
N ILE A 323 -9.90 26.15 -2.35
CA ILE A 323 -10.06 27.20 -3.37
C ILE A 323 -8.98 28.27 -3.26
N ARG A 324 -8.63 28.69 -2.04
CA ARG A 324 -7.60 29.70 -1.80
C ARG A 324 -6.21 29.28 -2.28
N HIS A 325 -5.92 27.97 -2.26
CA HIS A 325 -4.63 27.44 -2.69
C HIS A 325 -4.63 26.92 -4.14
N ASP A 326 -5.77 26.97 -4.84
CA ASP A 326 -5.83 26.59 -6.25
C ASP A 326 -5.26 27.69 -7.14
N PHE A 327 -4.24 27.33 -7.93
CA PHE A 327 -3.54 28.26 -8.80
C PHE A 327 -4.44 28.89 -9.89
N ASN A 328 -5.49 28.22 -10.36
CA ASN A 328 -6.38 28.81 -11.36
C ASN A 328 -7.24 29.92 -10.75
N PHE A 329 -7.89 29.65 -9.62
CA PHE A 329 -8.72 30.65 -8.94
C PHE A 329 -7.87 31.82 -8.41
N ALA A 330 -6.65 31.55 -7.95
CA ALA A 330 -5.72 32.58 -7.51
C ALA A 330 -5.21 33.48 -8.66
N ASN A 331 -5.22 32.99 -9.92
CA ASN A 331 -4.77 33.74 -11.11
C ASN A 331 -5.94 34.25 -11.98
N THR A 332 -7.12 34.43 -11.38
CA THR A 332 -8.33 34.92 -12.05
C THR A 332 -8.71 36.30 -11.49
N ASP A 333 -9.18 37.22 -12.34
CA ASP A 333 -9.59 38.58 -11.92
C ASP A 333 -10.92 38.57 -11.17
N ILE A 334 -11.87 37.75 -11.61
CA ILE A 334 -13.17 37.56 -10.95
C ILE A 334 -13.46 36.07 -10.78
N ASN A 335 -13.67 35.65 -9.54
CA ASN A 335 -14.15 34.33 -9.20
C ASN A 335 -15.63 34.39 -8.80
N ILE A 336 -16.48 33.64 -9.49
CA ILE A 336 -17.91 33.51 -9.20
C ILE A 336 -18.16 32.09 -8.68
N PHE A 337 -18.68 31.98 -7.46
CA PHE A 337 -19.05 30.71 -6.86
C PHE A 337 -20.56 30.63 -6.68
N SER A 338 -21.18 29.58 -7.23
CA SER A 338 -22.58 29.25 -6.98
C SER A 338 -22.66 28.06 -6.04
N GLU A 339 -23.21 28.27 -4.84
CA GLU A 339 -23.42 27.20 -3.86
C GLU A 339 -24.68 26.39 -4.23
N THR A 340 -24.51 25.10 -4.47
CA THR A 340 -25.63 24.16 -4.67
C THR A 340 -25.88 23.35 -3.41
N ARG A 341 -27.18 23.17 -3.09
CA ARG A 341 -27.61 22.38 -1.94
C ARG A 341 -27.26 20.90 -2.05
#